data_AF-A0A351EL89-F1
#
_entry.id   AF-A0A351EL89-F1
#
_cell.length_a   1.000
_cell.length_b   1.000
_cell.length_c   1.000
_cell.angle_alpha   90.00
_cell.angle_beta   90.00
_cell.angle_gamma   90.00
#
_symmetry.space_group_name_H-M   'P 1'
#
loop_
_entity.id
_entity.type
_entity.pdbx_description
1 polymer ?
#
loop_
_entity_poly.entity_id
_entity_poly.type
_entity_poly.pdbx_seq_one_letter_code
_entity_poly.pdbx_strand_id
1 'polypeptide(L)'
;MTEITITPMEDKDFGAVATDLDLKNLTDTQFSELHAAFLKHGFLLFPDQHLAESDSISFGERFGELEFGGAAMANQKKNADG
;
A
#
# COMPACT_ATOMS: atom_id res chain seq x y z
N MET A 1 -16.81 11.96 1.08
CA MET A 1 -15.78 10.91 1.28
C MET A 1 -15.81 10.09 0.01
N THR A 2 -14.67 9.94 -0.68
CA THR A 2 -14.61 9.11 -1.88
C THR A 2 -14.57 7.66 -1.43
N GLU A 3 -15.50 6.85 -1.96
CA GLU A 3 -15.61 5.42 -1.69
C GLU A 3 -14.52 4.69 -2.49
N ILE A 4 -13.83 3.72 -1.88
CA ILE A 4 -12.78 2.96 -2.56
C ILE A 4 -13.45 1.90 -3.43
N THR A 5 -13.05 1.81 -4.70
CA THR A 5 -13.57 0.76 -5.59
C THR A 5 -12.64 -0.44 -5.56
N ILE A 6 -13.16 -1.62 -5.19
CA ILE A 6 -12.41 -2.88 -5.18
C ILE A 6 -12.96 -3.80 -6.27
N THR A 7 -12.16 -4.08 -7.30
CA THR A 7 -12.51 -4.96 -8.42
C THR A 7 -11.69 -6.25 -8.36
N PRO A 8 -12.27 -7.42 -8.08
CA PRO A 8 -11.56 -8.70 -8.11
C PRO A 8 -10.92 -8.95 -9.47
N MET A 9 -9.78 -9.63 -9.49
CA MET A 9 -9.11 -9.99 -10.76
C MET A 9 -9.92 -11.06 -11.50
N GLU A 10 -10.18 -10.83 -12.78
CA GLU A 10 -10.90 -11.80 -13.63
C GLU A 10 -10.10 -13.10 -13.78
N ASP A 11 -10.80 -14.24 -13.72
CA ASP A 11 -10.23 -15.59 -13.85
C ASP A 11 -9.08 -15.89 -12.86
N LYS A 12 -9.16 -15.33 -11.65
CA LYS A 12 -8.24 -15.61 -10.53
C LYS A 12 -9.01 -15.88 -9.23
N ASP A 13 -8.48 -16.78 -8.41
CA ASP A 13 -9.04 -17.08 -7.08
C ASP A 13 -8.58 -16.08 -6.00
N PHE A 14 -7.66 -15.18 -6.32
CA PHE A 14 -7.12 -14.18 -5.41
C PHE A 14 -6.79 -12.89 -6.14
N GLY A 15 -6.62 -11.80 -5.38
CA GLY A 15 -6.25 -10.50 -5.90
C GLY A 15 -7.44 -9.61 -6.25
N ALA A 16 -7.25 -8.30 -6.07
CA ALA A 16 -8.16 -7.27 -6.56
C ALA A 16 -7.39 -6.00 -6.97
N VAL A 17 -7.99 -5.18 -7.82
CA VAL A 17 -7.55 -3.84 -8.15
C VAL A 17 -8.32 -2.85 -7.29
N ALA A 18 -7.61 -1.99 -6.57
CA ALA A 18 -8.20 -0.92 -5.77
C ALA A 18 -8.02 0.41 -6.52
N THR A 19 -9.12 1.11 -6.80
CA THR A 19 -9.12 2.43 -7.46
C THR A 19 -9.85 3.47 -6.61
N ASP A 20 -9.83 4.73 -7.07
CA ASP A 20 -10.48 5.88 -6.41
C ASP A 20 -9.90 6.20 -5.02
N LEU A 21 -8.60 5.95 -4.85
CA LEU A 21 -7.84 6.23 -3.64
C LEU A 21 -6.49 6.91 -3.93
N ASP A 22 -6.02 7.68 -2.94
CA ASP A 22 -4.67 8.25 -2.89
C ASP A 22 -3.94 7.64 -1.70
N LEU A 23 -2.95 6.78 -1.95
CA LEU A 23 -2.20 6.10 -0.89
C LEU A 23 -1.45 7.07 0.04
N LYS A 24 -1.14 8.28 -0.45
CA LYS A 24 -0.45 9.33 0.33
C LYS A 24 -1.35 9.92 1.42
N ASN A 25 -2.67 9.91 1.20
CA ASN A 25 -3.63 10.66 2.00
C ASN A 25 -4.86 9.81 2.38
N LEU A 26 -4.64 8.57 2.82
CA LEU A 26 -5.72 7.71 3.29
C LEU A 26 -6.20 8.12 4.69
N THR A 27 -7.50 8.42 4.80
CA THR A 27 -8.17 8.49 6.10
C THR A 27 -8.16 7.12 6.80
N ASP A 28 -8.35 7.08 8.11
CA ASP A 28 -8.40 5.82 8.86
C ASP A 28 -9.56 4.92 8.41
N THR A 29 -10.70 5.51 8.05
CA THR A 29 -11.85 4.76 7.50
C THR A 29 -11.48 4.09 6.18
N GLN A 30 -10.85 4.85 5.26
CA GLN A 30 -10.39 4.33 3.96
C GLN A 30 -9.34 3.24 4.14
N PHE A 31 -8.38 3.42 5.06
CA PHE A 31 -7.39 2.40 5.33
C PHE A 31 -8.04 1.13 5.92
N SER A 32 -9.01 1.26 6.81
CA SER A 32 -9.74 0.10 7.38
C SER A 32 -10.47 -0.70 6.30
N GLU A 33 -11.15 -0.03 5.38
CA GLU A 33 -11.80 -0.65 4.22
C GLU A 33 -10.79 -1.36 3.32
N LEU A 34 -9.68 -0.69 3.01
CA LEU A 34 -8.60 -1.23 2.21
C LEU A 34 -7.96 -2.46 2.86
N HIS A 35 -7.72 -2.40 4.17
CA HIS A 35 -7.14 -3.50 4.93
C HIS A 35 -8.09 -4.70 4.97
N ALA A 36 -9.40 -4.48 5.12
CA ALA A 36 -10.39 -5.55 5.00
C ALA A 36 -10.39 -6.20 3.61
N ALA A 37 -10.28 -5.39 2.54
CA ALA A 37 -10.12 -5.90 1.18
C ALA A 37 -8.83 -6.71 1.01
N PHE A 38 -7.72 -6.25 1.60
CA PHE A 38 -6.44 -6.97 1.58
C PHE A 38 -6.56 -8.34 2.26
N LEU A 39 -7.16 -8.41 3.45
CA LEU A 39 -7.39 -9.68 4.15
C LEU A 39 -8.29 -10.64 3.37
N LYS A 40 -9.29 -10.11 2.65
CA LYS A 40 -10.22 -10.91 1.83
C LYS A 40 -9.58 -11.43 0.55
N HIS A 41 -8.81 -10.60 -0.14
CA HIS A 41 -8.29 -10.89 -1.49
C HIS A 41 -6.84 -11.36 -1.51
N GLY A 42 -6.10 -11.22 -0.40
CA GLY A 42 -4.70 -11.62 -0.24
C GLY A 42 -3.68 -10.75 -0.99
N PHE A 43 -4.12 -10.04 -2.02
CA PHE A 43 -3.29 -9.15 -2.83
C PHE A 43 -4.12 -7.98 -3.36
N LEU A 44 -3.56 -6.78 -3.38
CA LEU A 44 -4.18 -5.59 -3.95
C LEU A 44 -3.22 -4.91 -4.92
N LEU A 45 -3.74 -4.54 -6.10
CA LEU A 45 -3.05 -3.71 -7.09
C LEU A 45 -3.57 -2.27 -6.98
N PHE A 46 -2.65 -1.32 -6.93
CA PHE A 46 -2.92 0.12 -6.88
C PHE A 46 -2.39 0.80 -8.15
N PRO A 47 -3.22 1.01 -9.19
CA PRO A 47 -2.78 1.69 -10.39
C PRO A 47 -2.53 3.19 -10.14
N ASP A 48 -1.70 3.79 -11.00
CA ASP A 48 -1.44 5.24 -11.08
C ASP A 48 -0.95 5.90 -9.78
N GLN A 49 -0.21 5.16 -8.97
CA GLN A 49 0.43 5.69 -7.77
C GLN A 49 1.84 6.19 -8.06
N HIS A 50 2.06 7.49 -7.82
CA HIS A 50 3.36 8.14 -7.94
C HIS A 50 3.89 8.46 -6.54
N LEU A 51 4.42 7.44 -5.86
CA LEU A 51 4.88 7.54 -4.47
C LEU A 51 6.36 7.90 -4.40
N ALA A 52 6.70 8.84 -3.52
CA ALA A 52 8.06 8.97 -3.03
C ALA A 52 8.38 7.83 -2.04
N GLU A 53 9.65 7.70 -1.66
CA GLU A 53 10.07 6.72 -0.67
C GLU A 53 9.37 6.94 0.69
N SER A 54 9.29 8.20 1.13
CA SER A 54 8.58 8.58 2.36
C SER A 54 7.11 8.16 2.35
N ASP A 55 6.45 8.29 1.20
CA ASP A 55 5.04 7.93 1.06
C ASP A 55 4.86 6.41 1.18
N SER A 56 5.79 5.64 0.60
CA SER A 56 5.79 4.19 0.66
C SER A 56 6.06 3.69 2.08
N ILE A 57 6.98 4.32 2.81
CA ILE A 57 7.26 4.05 4.22
C ILE A 57 6.01 4.36 5.06
N SER A 58 5.44 5.56 4.93
CA SER A 58 4.26 5.96 5.70
C SER A 58 3.05 5.06 5.43
N PHE A 59 2.85 4.60 4.20
CA PHE A 59 1.81 3.63 3.89
C PHE A 59 2.11 2.24 4.49
N GLY A 60 3.36 1.77 4.36
CA GLY A 60 3.79 0.47 4.90
C GLY A 60 3.65 0.38 6.42
N GLU A 61 3.97 1.45 7.15
CA GLU A 61 3.85 1.54 8.61
C GLU A 61 2.40 1.38 9.10
N ARG A 62 1.39 1.59 8.24
CA ARG A 62 -0.02 1.33 8.59
C ARG A 62 -0.31 -0.16 8.79
N PHE A 63 0.55 -1.05 8.29
CA PHE A 63 0.43 -2.50 8.46
C PHE A 63 1.21 -3.04 9.66
N GLY A 64 2.04 -2.22 10.32
CA GLY A 64 2.86 -2.61 11.46
C GLY A 64 4.28 -2.03 11.40
N GLU A 65 5.14 -2.52 12.29
CA GLU A 65 6.56 -2.14 12.31
C GLU A 65 7.26 -2.67 11.05
N LEU A 66 8.01 -1.80 10.36
CA LEU A 66 8.77 -2.18 9.17
C LEU A 66 10.04 -2.92 9.58
N GLU A 67 10.17 -4.17 9.15
CA GLU A 67 11.31 -5.07 9.49
C GLU A 67 12.68 -4.50 9.07
N PHE A 68 12.75 -3.83 7.92
CA PHE A 68 13.93 -3.09 7.48
C PHE A 68 13.47 -1.93 6.61
N GLY A 69 13.72 -0.68 7.03
CA GLY A 69 13.51 0.48 6.17
C GLY A 69 14.50 0.49 5.01
N GLY A 70 14.25 -0.30 3.95
CA GLY A 70 14.95 -0.34 2.64
C GLY A 70 16.45 -0.66 2.61
N ALA A 71 17.19 -0.36 3.68
CA ALA A 71 18.63 -0.14 3.63
C ALA A 71 19.47 -1.38 3.94
N ALA A 72 18.92 -2.39 4.61
CA ALA A 72 19.74 -3.50 5.12
C ALA A 72 20.01 -4.62 4.10
N MET A 73 19.20 -4.73 3.04
CA MET A 73 19.30 -5.84 2.06
C MET A 73 19.89 -5.42 0.71
N ALA A 74 19.98 -4.11 0.42
CA ALA A 74 20.77 -3.58 -0.67
C ALA A 74 22.15 -3.22 -0.14
N ASN A 75 23.22 -3.40 -0.92
CA ASN A 75 24.52 -2.82 -0.60
C ASN A 75 24.51 -1.28 -0.74
N GLN A 76 23.51 -0.61 -0.18
CA GLN A 76 23.41 0.84 -0.11
C GLN A 76 23.94 1.27 1.26
N LYS A 77 24.99 2.12 1.24
CA LYS A 77 25.34 2.87 2.44
C LYS A 77 24.18 3.82 2.74
N LYS A 78 23.68 3.79 3.97
CA LYS A 78 22.76 4.79 4.50
C LYS A 78 23.35 6.18 4.26
N ASN A 79 22.69 7.01 3.45
CA ASN A 79 23.06 8.41 3.36
C ASN A 79 22.33 9.18 4.47
N ALA A 80 22.80 10.40 4.80
CA ALA A 80 22.20 11.19 5.88
C ALA A 80 20.78 11.69 5.54
N ASP A 81 20.39 11.54 4.28
CA ASP A 81 19.18 12.00 3.62
C ASP A 81 18.31 10.85 3.05
N GLY A 82 18.73 9.60 3.24
CA GLY A 82 18.11 8.39 2.64
C GLY A 82 19.19 7.48 2.07
#